data_AF-A0A151IBC7-F1
#
_entry.id   AF-A0A151IBC7-F1
#
_cell.length_a   1.000
_cell.length_b   1.000
_cell.length_c   1.000
_cell.angle_alpha   90.00
_cell.angle_beta   90.00
_cell.angle_gamma   90.00
#
_symmetry.space_group_name_H-M   'P 1'
#
loop_
_entity.id
_entity.type
_entity.pdbx_description
1 polymer ?
#
loop_
_entity_poly.entity_id
_entity_poly.type
_entity_poly.pdbx_seq_one_letter_code
_entity_poly.pdbx_strand_id
1 'polypeptide(L)'
;LAKLRCGNLEEANKYWLEEDEGKRCIFCKKGRDNIEHYVRECEEMEERFNYLGEDKGRILERLWSEELDETKGKVIRNLWKDRDKILKELKEKDKEKKRKESG
;
A
#
# COMPACT_ATOMS: atom_id res chain seq x y z
N LEU A 1 -6.15 10.61 -8.98
CA LEU A 1 -6.65 10.69 -7.60
C LEU A 1 -7.67 9.60 -7.24
N ALA A 2 -8.61 9.28 -8.15
CA ALA A 2 -9.63 8.24 -7.93
C ALA A 2 -9.08 6.89 -7.45
N LYS A 3 -7.84 6.51 -7.77
CA LYS A 3 -7.23 5.27 -7.25
C LYS A 3 -6.87 5.29 -5.76
N LEU A 4 -6.59 6.46 -5.16
CA LEU A 4 -6.37 6.57 -3.72
C LEU A 4 -7.70 6.55 -2.96
N ARG A 5 -8.67 7.33 -3.44
CA ARG A 5 -10.00 7.44 -2.82
C ARG A 5 -10.92 6.24 -3.10
N CYS A 6 -11.03 5.79 -4.35
CA CYS A 6 -11.81 4.58 -4.68
C CYS A 6 -11.06 3.26 -4.47
N GLY A 7 -9.74 3.27 -4.28
CA GLY A 7 -8.93 2.06 -4.29
C GLY A 7 -8.39 1.70 -2.91
N ASN A 8 -9.17 0.96 -2.11
CA ASN A 8 -8.75 0.07 -1.02
C ASN A 8 -7.77 0.60 0.07
N LEU A 9 -7.35 1.86 0.00
CA LEU A 9 -6.35 2.51 0.85
C LEU A 9 -6.95 3.59 1.75
N GLU A 10 -8.16 4.06 1.42
CA GLU A 10 -8.97 4.98 2.23
C GLU A 10 -9.75 4.22 3.31
N GLU A 11 -10.37 3.09 2.93
CA GLU A 11 -10.94 2.10 3.84
C GLU A 11 -10.58 0.70 3.35
N ALA A 12 -10.10 -0.16 4.26
CA ALA A 12 -9.81 -1.56 3.98
C ALA A 12 -11.07 -2.27 3.44
N ASN A 13 -11.20 -2.34 2.12
CA ASN A 13 -12.39 -2.88 1.47
C ASN A 13 -12.52 -4.38 1.74
N LYS A 14 -13.75 -4.83 1.95
CA LYS A 14 -14.16 -6.20 2.33
C LYS A 14 -13.70 -7.34 1.40
N TYR A 15 -13.08 -7.03 0.27
CA TYR A 15 -12.64 -8.03 -0.72
C TYR A 15 -11.21 -8.54 -0.47
N TRP A 16 -10.55 -8.04 0.58
CA TRP A 16 -9.29 -8.59 1.12
C TRP A 16 -9.53 -9.57 2.29
N LEU A 17 -10.81 -9.83 2.63
CA LEU A 17 -11.26 -10.58 3.81
C LEU A 17 -11.33 -12.09 3.58
N GLU A 18 -10.24 -12.72 3.20
CA GLU A 18 -10.06 -14.12 3.58
C GLU A 18 -8.70 -14.21 4.27
N GLU A 19 -8.77 -14.38 5.59
CA GLU A 19 -7.69 -14.61 6.56
C GLU A 19 -7.04 -13.36 7.20
N ASP A 20 -7.01 -13.37 8.54
CA ASP A 20 -6.57 -12.31 9.45
C ASP A 20 -5.15 -11.75 9.23
N GLU A 21 -4.39 -12.30 8.29
CA GLU A 21 -3.11 -11.76 7.81
C GLU A 21 -3.27 -10.53 6.89
N GLY A 22 -4.45 -10.33 6.29
CA GLY A 22 -4.75 -9.28 5.32
C GLY A 22 -4.85 -7.85 5.87
N LYS A 23 -4.61 -7.64 7.16
CA LYS A 23 -4.62 -6.30 7.78
C LYS A 23 -3.23 -5.66 7.86
N ARG A 24 -2.16 -6.46 7.81
CA ARG A 24 -0.80 -5.96 8.03
C ARG A 24 -0.21 -5.36 6.76
N CYS A 25 0.56 -4.29 6.91
CA CYS A 25 1.24 -3.64 5.80
C CYS A 25 1.93 -4.66 4.91
N ILE A 26 1.63 -4.69 3.62
CA ILE A 26 2.22 -5.69 2.73
C ILE A 26 3.73 -5.54 2.57
N PHE A 27 4.26 -4.34 2.88
CA PHE A 27 5.68 -4.01 2.83
C PHE A 27 6.40 -4.47 4.11
N CYS A 28 6.13 -3.83 5.25
CA CYS A 28 6.86 -4.11 6.49
C CYS A 28 6.22 -5.20 7.38
N LYS A 29 5.06 -5.74 7.00
CA LYS A 29 4.29 -6.74 7.76
C LYS A 29 3.90 -6.29 9.17
N LYS A 30 3.91 -4.99 9.45
CA LYS A 30 3.48 -4.35 10.72
C LYS A 30 2.29 -3.41 10.45
N GLY A 31 1.60 -2.97 11.50
CA GLY A 31 0.54 -1.95 11.41
C GLY A 31 -0.61 -2.30 10.48
N ARG A 32 -1.34 -1.29 9.98
CA ARG A 32 -2.42 -1.45 9.00
C ARG A 32 -1.91 -1.22 7.58
N ASP A 33 -2.43 -1.95 6.60
CA ASP A 33 -2.07 -1.76 5.19
C ASP A 33 -2.76 -0.53 4.53
N ASN A 34 -2.50 0.67 5.05
CA ASN A 34 -3.13 1.92 4.58
C ASN A 34 -2.11 3.06 4.37
N ILE A 35 -2.54 4.16 3.73
CA ILE A 35 -1.67 5.31 3.44
C ILE A 35 -1.13 5.96 4.70
N GLU A 36 -1.94 6.02 5.77
CA GLU A 36 -1.50 6.62 7.03
C GLU A 36 -0.30 5.89 7.61
N HIS A 37 -0.37 4.56 7.71
CA HIS A 37 0.74 3.72 8.13
C HIS A 37 1.93 3.85 7.18
N TYR A 38 1.69 3.86 5.86
CA TYR A 38 2.77 3.99 4.87
C TYR A 38 3.59 5.27 5.02
N VAL A 39 2.93 6.38 5.34
CA VAL A 39 3.59 7.69 5.50
C VAL A 39 4.21 7.84 6.89
N ARG A 40 3.52 7.35 7.94
CA ARG A 40 3.92 7.65 9.32
C ARG A 40 4.86 6.62 9.94
N GLU A 41 4.64 5.35 9.64
CA GLU A 41 5.15 4.23 10.45
C GLU A 41 5.89 3.16 9.64
N CYS A 42 5.66 3.10 8.32
CA CYS A 42 6.26 2.06 7.48
C CYS A 42 7.67 2.45 7.05
N GLU A 43 8.67 1.87 7.72
CA GLU A 43 10.10 2.04 7.43
C GLU A 43 10.45 1.75 5.95
N GLU A 44 9.83 0.74 5.34
CA GLU A 44 10.04 0.37 3.93
C GLU A 44 9.53 1.42 2.92
N MET A 45 8.65 2.31 3.37
CA MET A 45 7.96 3.30 2.53
C MET A 45 8.37 4.74 2.85
N GLU A 46 9.02 4.98 3.99
CA GLU A 46 9.36 6.31 4.49
C GLU A 46 10.13 7.13 3.45
N GLU A 47 11.22 6.59 2.91
CA GLU A 47 12.04 7.27 1.89
C GLU A 47 11.24 7.63 0.62
N ARG A 48 10.25 6.82 0.25
CA ARG A 48 9.43 7.07 -0.95
C ARG A 48 8.49 8.25 -0.77
N PHE A 49 8.04 8.51 0.45
CA PHE A 49 7.16 9.63 0.76
C PHE A 49 7.93 10.91 1.09
N ASN A 50 9.21 10.83 1.47
CA ASN A 50 10.07 11.99 1.68
C ASN A 50 10.18 12.89 0.42
N TYR A 51 9.97 12.36 -0.77
CA TYR A 51 9.86 13.16 -2.01
C TYR A 51 8.68 14.16 -2.01
N LEU A 52 7.68 13.97 -1.15
CA LEU A 52 6.53 14.87 -1.01
C LEU A 52 6.74 15.93 0.08
N GLY A 53 7.79 15.81 0.90
CA GLY A 53 8.12 16.70 2.00
C GLY A 53 8.67 15.91 3.20
N GLU A 54 9.10 16.62 4.25
CA GLU A 54 9.58 16.02 5.50
C GLU A 54 8.47 15.91 6.57
N ASP A 55 7.50 16.83 6.52
CA ASP A 55 6.39 16.84 7.48
C ASP A 55 5.33 15.81 7.08
N LYS A 56 5.26 14.72 7.87
CA LYS A 56 4.33 13.60 7.66
C LYS A 56 2.86 14.04 7.63
N GLY A 57 2.49 15.09 8.36
CA GLY A 57 1.13 15.65 8.36
C GLY A 57 0.79 16.30 7.02
N ARG A 58 1.66 17.19 6.54
CA ARG A 58 1.55 17.86 5.24
C ARG A 58 1.62 16.89 4.07
N ILE A 59 2.44 15.84 4.18
CA ILE A 59 2.48 14.78 3.17
C ILE A 59 1.11 14.10 3.06
N LEU A 60 0.48 13.76 4.18
CA LEU A 60 -0.86 13.16 4.19
C LEU A 60 -1.90 14.12 3.62
N GLU A 61 -1.94 15.37 4.08
CA GLU A 61 -2.84 16.40 3.53
C GLU A 61 -2.67 16.54 2.02
N ARG A 62 -1.42 16.59 1.55
CA ARG A 62 -1.10 16.65 0.13
C ARG A 62 -1.54 15.40 -0.61
N LEU A 63 -1.41 14.20 -0.04
CA LEU A 63 -1.88 12.96 -0.66
C LEU A 63 -3.40 12.92 -0.77
N TRP A 64 -4.11 13.38 0.26
CA TRP A 64 -5.58 13.42 0.31
C TRP A 64 -6.20 14.57 -0.49
N SER A 65 -5.44 15.64 -0.75
CA SER A 65 -5.85 16.75 -1.62
C SER A 65 -6.26 16.26 -3.01
N GLU A 66 -7.20 16.95 -3.65
CA GLU A 66 -7.60 16.66 -5.03
C GLU A 66 -6.58 17.08 -6.07
N GLU A 67 -5.69 17.99 -5.68
CA GLU A 67 -4.62 18.48 -6.51
C GLU A 67 -3.62 17.36 -6.82
N LEU A 68 -3.35 17.14 -8.10
CA LEU A 68 -2.41 16.13 -8.57
C LEU A 68 -1.26 16.82 -9.29
N ASP A 69 -0.15 17.01 -8.58
CA ASP A 69 1.11 17.42 -9.19
C ASP A 69 1.92 16.23 -9.70
N GLU A 70 2.93 16.50 -10.52
CA GLU A 70 3.76 15.47 -11.15
C GLU A 70 4.48 14.58 -10.13
N THR A 71 5.01 15.17 -9.06
CA THR A 71 5.73 14.48 -7.98
C THR A 71 4.78 13.53 -7.24
N LYS A 72 3.61 14.02 -6.83
CA LYS A 72 2.55 13.21 -6.22
C LYS A 72 2.10 12.09 -7.16
N GLY A 73 1.88 12.39 -8.42
CA GLY A 73 1.52 11.40 -9.43
C GLY A 73 2.57 10.30 -9.61
N LYS A 74 3.86 10.65 -9.54
CA LYS A 74 4.98 9.70 -9.61
C LYS A 74 5.04 8.81 -8.36
N VAL A 75 4.93 9.39 -7.17
CA VAL A 75 4.94 8.65 -5.90
C VAL A 75 3.79 7.65 -5.85
N ILE A 76 2.56 8.06 -6.19
CA ILE A 76 1.39 7.18 -6.22
C ILE A 76 1.56 6.06 -7.25
N ARG A 77 2.06 6.36 -8.45
CA ARG A 77 2.29 5.34 -9.49
C ARG A 77 3.31 4.31 -9.04
N ASN A 78 4.39 4.73 -8.40
CA ASN A 78 5.42 3.82 -7.90
C ASN A 78 4.85 2.94 -6.78
N LEU A 79 4.13 3.53 -5.82
CA LEU A 79 3.44 2.78 -4.77
C LEU A 79 2.60 1.64 -5.35
N TRP A 80 1.73 1.92 -6.32
CA TRP A 80 0.89 0.89 -6.93
C TRP A 80 1.69 -0.20 -7.66
N LYS A 81 2.77 0.17 -8.36
CA LYS A 81 3.64 -0.80 -9.01
C LYS A 81 4.29 -1.75 -8.00
N ASP A 82 4.77 -1.22 -6.88
CA ASP A 82 5.40 -2.05 -5.85
C ASP A 82 4.36 -2.96 -5.18
N ARG A 83 3.17 -2.42 -4.86
CA ARG A 83 2.06 -3.21 -4.32
C ARG A 83 1.69 -4.37 -5.25
N ASP A 84 1.48 -4.08 -6.53
CA ASP A 84 1.11 -5.10 -7.53
C ASP A 84 2.16 -6.21 -7.64
N LYS A 85 3.44 -5.84 -7.54
CA LYS A 85 4.54 -6.80 -7.56
C LYS A 85 4.47 -7.75 -6.36
N ILE A 86 4.36 -7.21 -5.14
CA ILE A 86 4.28 -8.00 -3.91
C ILE A 86 3.05 -8.91 -3.93
N LEU A 87 1.90 -8.39 -4.34
CA LEU A 87 0.66 -9.16 -4.40
C LEU A 87 0.73 -10.31 -5.40
N LYS A 88 1.41 -10.13 -6.53
CA LYS A 88 1.66 -11.23 -7.48
C LYS A 88 2.53 -12.32 -6.85
N GLU A 89 3.61 -11.92 -6.18
CA GLU A 89 4.52 -12.87 -5.52
C GLU A 89 3.81 -13.66 -4.41
N LEU A 90 2.95 -13.01 -3.61
CA LEU A 90 2.15 -13.69 -2.58
C LEU A 90 1.18 -14.70 -3.19
N LYS A 91 0.45 -14.31 -4.24
CA LYS A 91 -0.49 -15.22 -4.93
C LYS A 91 0.21 -16.45 -5.52
N GLU A 92 1.39 -16.29 -6.09
CA GLU A 92 2.15 -17.43 -6.64
C GLU A 92 2.65 -18.36 -5.52
N LYS A 93 3.12 -17.80 -4.40
CA LYS A 93 3.51 -18.60 -3.21
C LYS A 93 2.33 -19.38 -2.64
N ASP A 94 1.14 -18.80 -2.57
CA ASP A 94 -0.04 -19.48 -2.06
C ASP A 94 -0.51 -20.60 -2.99
N LYS A 95 -0.45 -20.39 -4.31
CA LYS A 95 -0.70 -21.46 -5.29
C LYS A 95 0.31 -22.60 -5.13
N GLU A 96 1.58 -22.31 -4.89
CA GLU A 96 2.61 -23.33 -4.70
C GLU A 96 2.38 -24.13 -3.41
N LYS A 97 2.02 -23.46 -2.29
CA LYS A 97 1.66 -24.13 -1.03
C LYS A 97 0.47 -25.08 -1.22
N LYS A 98 -0.62 -24.61 -1.84
CA LYS A 98 -1.81 -25.42 -2.10
C LYS A 98 -1.49 -26.66 -2.95
N ARG A 99 -0.57 -26.54 -3.92
CA ARG A 99 -0.10 -27.70 -4.72
C ARG A 99 0.67 -28.72 -3.89
N LYS A 100 1.48 -28.28 -2.92
CA LYS A 100 2.26 -29.16 -2.02
C LYS A 100 1.40 -29.85 -0.95
N GLU A 101 0.30 -29.23 -0.55
CA GLU A 101 -0.64 -29.80 0.43
C GLU A 101 -1.66 -30.77 -0.20
N SER A 102 -1.87 -30.68 -1.52
CA SER A 102 -2.83 -31.52 -2.26
C SER A 102 -2.20 -32.76 -2.92
N GLY A 103 -0.88 -32.98 -2.76
CA GLY A 103 -0.13 -34.10 -3.32
C GLY A 103 0.57 -34.89 -2.23
#